data_AF-A0A4V1IX97-F1
#
_entry.id   AF-A0A4V1IX97-F1
#
_cell.length_a   1.000
_cell.length_b   1.000
_cell.length_c   1.000
_cell.angle_alpha   90.00
_cell.angle_beta   90.00
_cell.angle_gamma   90.00
#
_symmetry.space_group_name_H-M   'P 1'
#
loop_
_entity.id
_entity.type
_entity.pdbx_description
1 polymer ?
#
loop_
_entity_poly.entity_id
_entity_poly.type
_entity_poly.pdbx_seq_one_letter_code
_entity_poly.pdbx_strand_id
1 'polypeptide(L)'
;RHEPTIFDKIKMGAIMGGTVGLCIGMVFGTVNIIRFGPGQHGYLGTLGRFMGSSAGFFGVLMSVGSVIRSEGERPMPLTYL
;
A
#
# COMPACT_ATOMS: atom_id res chain seq x y z
N ARG A 1 9.56 -22.60 -13.02
CA ARG A 1 9.31 -22.17 -11.63
C ARG A 1 9.86 -20.75 -11.54
N HIS A 2 8.99 -19.73 -11.55
CA HIS A 2 9.44 -18.33 -11.58
C HIS A 2 9.86 -17.96 -10.16
N GLU A 3 11.17 -17.91 -9.90
CA GLU A 3 11.67 -17.27 -8.68
C GLU A 3 11.16 -15.83 -8.70
N PRO A 4 10.34 -15.40 -7.71
CA PRO A 4 9.80 -14.06 -7.72
C PRO A 4 10.95 -13.07 -7.63
N THR A 5 11.21 -12.38 -8.74
CA THR A 5 12.30 -11.42 -8.86
C THR A 5 12.05 -10.28 -7.86
N ILE A 6 13.10 -9.57 -7.43
CA ILE A 6 13.00 -8.41 -6.55
C ILE A 6 11.90 -7.44 -7.03
N PHE A 7 11.78 -7.27 -8.35
CA PHE A 7 10.73 -6.48 -8.99
C PHE A 7 9.30 -7.00 -8.75
N ASP A 8 9.08 -8.31 -8.75
CA ASP A 8 7.77 -8.90 -8.45
C ASP A 8 7.42 -8.74 -6.97
N LYS A 9 8.41 -8.82 -6.08
CA LYS A 9 8.26 -8.59 -4.64
C LYS A 9 7.92 -7.13 -4.33
N ILE A 10 8.62 -6.19 -4.96
CA ILE A 10 8.33 -4.74 -4.93
C ILE A 10 6.90 -4.50 -5.41
N LYS A 11 6.52 -5.05 -6.56
CA LYS A 11 5.18 -4.93 -7.13
C LYS A 11 4.10 -5.44 -6.17
N MET A 12 4.32 -6.60 -5.54
CA MET A 12 3.39 -7.16 -4.54
C MET A 12 3.22 -6.22 -3.34
N GLY A 13 4.33 -5.70 -2.80
CA GLY A 13 4.30 -4.75 -1.69
C GLY A 13 3.64 -3.42 -2.05
N ALA A 14 3.92 -2.91 -3.24
CA ALA A 14 3.34 -1.68 -3.76
C ALA A 14 1.82 -1.81 -3.98
N ILE A 15 1.34 -2.93 -4.54
CA ILE A 15 -0.09 -3.16 -4.75
C ILE A 15 -0.81 -3.29 -3.41
N MET A 16 -0.27 -4.10 -2.49
CA MET A 16 -0.91 -4.32 -1.19
C MET A 16 -0.87 -3.05 -0.31
N GLY A 17 0.23 -2.30 -0.34
CA GLY A 17 0.33 -1.01 0.36
C GLY A 17 -0.50 0.09 -0.28
N GLY A 18 -0.60 0.11 -1.61
CA GLY A 18 -1.38 1.10 -2.36
C GLY A 18 -2.88 0.94 -2.15
N THR A 19 -3.40 -0.29 -2.14
CA THR A 19 -4.83 -0.55 -1.88
C THR A 19 -5.22 -0.18 -0.44
N VAL A 20 -4.42 -0.60 0.54
CA VAL A 20 -4.65 -0.26 1.96
C VAL A 20 -4.52 1.25 2.17
N GLY A 21 -3.51 1.90 1.58
CA GLY A 21 -3.33 3.35 1.66
C GLY A 21 -4.47 4.13 1.00
N LEU A 22 -5.04 3.64 -0.10
CA LEU A 22 -6.25 4.22 -0.71
C LEU A 22 -7.47 4.09 0.21
N CYS A 23 -7.69 2.93 0.82
CA CYS A 23 -8.80 2.73 1.76
C CYS A 23 -8.67 3.61 3.00
N ILE A 24 -7.48 3.66 3.62
CA ILE A 24 -7.22 4.50 4.80
C ILE A 24 -7.35 5.98 4.43
N GLY A 25 -6.81 6.40 3.29
CA GLY A 25 -6.94 7.76 2.80
C GLY A 25 -8.39 8.13 2.45
N MET A 26 -9.21 7.17 2.01
CA MET A 26 -10.64 7.38 1.82
C MET A 26 -11.36 7.53 3.16
N VAL A 27 -11.07 6.69 4.15
CA VAL A 27 -11.69 6.80 5.49
C VAL A 27 -11.31 8.13 6.15
N PHE A 28 -10.02 8.43 6.27
CA PHE A 28 -9.56 9.69 6.87
C PHE A 28 -9.96 10.91 6.05
N GLY A 29 -9.94 10.82 4.72
CA GLY A 29 -10.40 11.89 3.84
C GLY A 29 -11.89 12.17 4.01
N THR A 30 -12.73 11.13 4.08
CA THR A 30 -14.18 11.26 4.27
C THR A 30 -14.50 11.85 5.63
N VAL A 31 -13.82 11.41 6.70
CA VAL A 31 -13.97 11.97 8.05
C VAL A 31 -13.51 13.43 8.09
N ASN A 32 -12.40 13.78 7.44
CA ASN A 32 -11.94 15.18 7.37
C ASN A 32 -12.95 16.08 6.66
N ILE A 33 -13.59 15.61 5.60
CA ILE A 33 -14.54 16.42 4.83
C ILE A 33 -15.88 16.58 5.54
N ILE A 34 -16.35 15.55 6.25
CA ILE A 34 -17.56 15.66 7.07
C ILE A 34 -17.34 16.62 8.24
N ARG A 35 -16.12 16.66 8.80
CA ARG A 35 -15.82 17.39 10.04
C ARG A 35 -15.30 18.81 9.82
N PHE A 36 -14.53 19.05 8.76
CA PHE A 36 -13.96 20.36 8.42
C PHE A 36 -14.55 20.99 7.16
N GLY A 37 -15.49 20.31 6.51
CA GLY A 37 -16.09 20.73 5.25
C GLY A 37 -15.18 20.43 4.04
N PRO A 38 -15.75 20.40 2.82
CA PRO A 38 -14.95 20.38 1.60
C PRO A 38 -14.20 21.71 1.52
N GLY A 39 -12.88 21.68 1.70
CA GLY A 39 -12.06 22.88 1.51
C GLY A 39 -12.22 23.48 0.11
N GLN A 40 -11.52 24.58 -0.17
CA GLN A 40 -11.53 25.32 -1.46
C GLN A 40 -11.32 24.45 -2.73
N HIS A 41 -10.87 23.20 -2.59
CA HIS A 41 -10.63 22.24 -3.67
C HIS A 41 -11.80 21.25 -3.90
N GLY A 42 -12.94 21.43 -3.24
CA GLY A 42 -14.11 20.55 -3.32
C GLY A 42 -13.93 19.20 -2.59
N TYR A 43 -15.00 18.40 -2.58
CA TYR A 43 -15.03 17.08 -1.95
C TYR A 43 -13.99 16.14 -2.57
N LEU A 44 -13.94 16.07 -3.90
CA LEU A 44 -13.08 15.15 -4.62
C LEU A 44 -11.60 15.54 -4.58
N GLY A 45 -11.28 16.84 -4.56
CA GLY A 45 -9.89 17.32 -4.48
C GLY A 45 -9.28 17.10 -3.09
N THR A 46 -10.08 17.27 -2.03
CA THR A 46 -9.64 17.01 -0.66
C THR A 46 -9.51 15.50 -0.40
N LEU A 47 -10.48 14.69 -0.84
CA LEU A 47 -10.39 13.22 -0.81
C LEU A 47 -9.17 12.73 -1.57
N GLY A 48 -9.00 13.16 -2.82
CA GLY A 48 -7.92 12.72 -3.69
C GLY A 48 -6.54 13.03 -3.12
N ARG A 49 -6.38 14.15 -2.40
CA ARG A 49 -5.11 14.51 -1.75
C ARG A 49 -4.80 13.63 -0.55
N PHE A 50 -5.80 13.26 0.27
CA PHE A 50 -5.66 12.29 1.36
C PHE A 50 -5.43 10.86 0.87
N MET A 51 -6.17 10.45 -0.16
CA MET A 51 -6.03 9.15 -0.80
C MET A 51 -4.66 9.01 -1.47
N GLY A 52 -4.22 10.03 -2.22
CA GLY A 52 -2.92 10.04 -2.87
C GLY A 52 -1.74 10.08 -1.90
N SER A 53 -1.82 10.90 -0.84
CA SER A 53 -0.75 10.95 0.17
C SER A 53 -0.64 9.63 0.95
N SER A 54 -1.76 9.03 1.33
CA SER A 54 -1.81 7.76 2.07
C SER A 54 -1.38 6.58 1.19
N ALA A 55 -1.85 6.52 -0.07
CA ALA A 55 -1.44 5.50 -1.03
C ALA A 55 0.06 5.60 -1.38
N GLY A 56 0.60 6.82 -1.49
CA GLY A 56 2.02 7.06 -1.71
C GLY A 56 2.87 6.55 -0.55
N PHE A 57 2.54 6.91 0.69
CA PHE A 57 3.30 6.49 1.86
C PHE A 57 3.24 4.98 2.09
N PHE A 58 2.03 4.40 2.16
CA PHE A 58 1.88 2.97 2.41
C PHE A 58 2.38 2.11 1.24
N GLY A 59 2.21 2.57 0.00
CA GLY A 59 2.74 1.90 -1.19
C GLY A 59 4.27 1.83 -1.17
N VAL A 60 4.97 2.93 -0.83
CA VAL A 60 6.44 2.96 -0.76
C VAL A 60 6.96 2.12 0.41
N LEU A 61 6.38 2.27 1.60
CA LEU A 61 6.82 1.52 2.79
C LEU A 61 6.64 0.01 2.62
N MET A 62 5.50 -0.44 2.10
CA MET A 62 5.23 -1.87 1.89
C MET A 62 5.99 -2.43 0.69
N SER A 63 6.23 -1.61 -0.35
CA SER A 63 7.09 -1.98 -1.48
C SER A 63 8.52 -2.30 -1.03
N VAL A 64 9.12 -1.42 -0.21
CA VAL A 64 10.45 -1.65 0.37
C VAL A 64 10.42 -2.77 1.42
N GLY A 65 9.39 -2.81 2.28
CA GLY A 65 9.21 -3.84 3.30
C GLY A 65 9.05 -5.26 2.72
N SER A 66 8.44 -5.38 1.54
CA SER A 66 8.29 -6.65 0.81
C SER A 66 9.63 -7.20 0.31
N VAL A 67 10.56 -6.32 -0.07
CA VAL A 67 11.93 -6.71 -0.44
C VAL A 67 12.69 -7.22 0.77
N ILE A 68 12.60 -6.52 1.90
CA ILE A 68 13.33 -6.87 3.13
C ILE A 68 12.78 -8.16 3.77
N ARG A 69 11.46 -8.36 3.78
CA ARG A 69 10.81 -9.55 4.36
C ARG A 69 11.03 -10.83 3.52
N SER A 70 11.34 -10.68 2.24
CA SER A 70 11.41 -11.79 1.28
C SER A 70 12.57 -12.78 1.50
N GLU A 71 13.53 -12.46 2.35
CA GLU A 71 14.64 -13.35 2.76
C GLU A 71 14.17 -14.54 3.64
N GLY A 72 12.94 -14.49 4.17
CA GLY A 72 12.40 -15.51 5.07
C GLY A 72 11.64 -16.66 4.41
N GLU A 73 11.28 -16.55 3.13
CA GLU A 73 10.48 -17.57 2.42
C GLU A 73 11.38 -18.61 1.76
N ARG A 74 12.21 -19.29 2.58
CA ARG A 74 12.82 -20.55 2.16
C ARG A 74 11.72 -21.62 2.21
N PRO A 75 11.30 -22.22 1.09
CA PRO A 75 10.50 -23.43 1.17
C PRO A 75 11.38 -24.47 1.84
N MET A 76 11.02 -24.87 3.07
CA MET A 76 11.66 -25.99 3.75
C MET A 76 11.56 -27.18 2.79
N PRO A 77 12.68 -27.70 2.24
CA PRO A 77 12.60 -28.83 1.34
C PRO A 77 12.01 -29.98 2.12
N LEU A 78 10.93 -30.54 1.58
CA LEU A 78 10.22 -31.69 2.13
C LEU A 78 11.09 -32.94 1.91
N THR A 79 12.26 -32.99 2.57
CA THR A 79 13.22 -34.12 2.57
C THR A 79 12.95 -35.03 3.77
N TYR A 80 11.67 -35.29 4.07
CA TYR A 80 11.26 -36.27 5.08
C TYR A 80 10.22 -37.28 4.54
N LEU A 81 10.34 -37.66 3.26
CA LEU A 81 9.81 -38.93 2.74
C LEU A 81 10.65 -39.42 1.55
#